data_AF-G2IGF7-F1
#
_entry.id   AF-G2IGF7-F1
#
_cell.length_a   1.000
_cell.length_b   1.000
_cell.length_c   1.000
_cell.angle_alpha   90.00
_cell.angle_beta   90.00
_cell.angle_gamma   90.00
#
_symmetry.space_group_name_H-M   'P 1'
#
loop_
_entity.id
_entity.type
_entity.pdbx_description
1 polymer ?
#
loop_
_entity_poly.entity_id
_entity_poly.type
_entity_poly.pdbx_seq_one_letter_code
_entity_poly.pdbx_strand_id
1 'polypeptide(L)'
;MVLQNSIEGFALSIPFKNEKYSNLKSFLLGSIPGLLEPIGGIIGVLLSNILSDFMPIILAFAAGTIIITVVDEIIPEYNLNSHKNFGTAGFVFGFLLLLMLDIILK
;
A
#
# COMPACT_ATOMS: atom_id res chain seq x y z
N MET A 1 1.00 -8.08 -3.75
CA MET A 1 -0.13 -7.31 -3.17
C MET A 1 -0.42 -7.71 -1.74
N VAL A 2 -0.81 -8.96 -1.43
CA VAL A 2 -1.20 -9.37 -0.05
C VAL A 2 -0.28 -8.86 1.07
N LEU A 3 1.05 -8.94 0.88
CA LEU A 3 2.00 -8.47 1.88
C LEU A 3 1.93 -6.94 2.11
N GLN A 4 1.90 -6.16 1.04
CA GLN A 4 1.80 -4.70 1.11
C GLN A 4 0.49 -4.28 1.76
N ASN A 5 -0.64 -4.83 1.30
CA ASN A 5 -1.97 -4.45 1.78
C ASN A 5 -2.15 -4.76 3.27
N SER A 6 -1.52 -5.84 3.75
CA SER A 6 -1.53 -6.20 5.18
C SER A 6 -0.77 -5.18 6.02
N ILE A 7 0.39 -4.71 5.52
CA ILE A 7 1.22 -3.70 6.19
C ILE A 7 0.54 -2.32 6.13
N GLU A 8 -0.05 -1.97 4.99
CA GLU A 8 -0.77 -0.72 4.78
C GLU A 8 -2.04 -0.65 5.66
N GLY A 9 -2.84 -1.71 5.67
CA GLY A 9 -4.02 -1.79 6.55
C GLY A 9 -3.67 -1.71 8.04
N PHE A 10 -2.52 -2.27 8.43
CA PHE A 10 -1.99 -2.08 9.78
C PHE A 10 -1.58 -0.62 10.03
N ALA A 11 -0.82 0.00 9.13
CA ALA A 11 -0.39 1.39 9.25
C ALA A 11 -1.57 2.36 9.36
N LEU A 12 -2.61 2.18 8.54
CA LEU A 12 -3.83 2.99 8.54
C LEU A 12 -4.68 2.79 9.81
N SER A 13 -4.49 1.71 10.56
CA SER A 13 -5.20 1.48 11.83
C SER A 13 -4.61 2.24 13.03
N ILE A 14 -3.32 2.60 12.98
CA ILE A 14 -2.58 3.29 14.05
C ILE A 14 -3.15 4.68 14.37
N PRO A 15 -3.47 5.58 13.41
CA PRO A 15 -4.04 6.89 13.72
C PRO A 15 -5.38 6.80 14.45
N PHE A 16 -6.28 5.88 14.04
CA PHE A 16 -7.53 5.64 14.77
C PHE A 16 -7.28 5.14 16.20
N LYS A 17 -6.25 4.33 16.41
CA LYS A 17 -5.87 3.90 17.75
C LYS A 17 -5.39 5.07 18.62
N ASN A 18 -4.64 6.00 18.04
CA ASN A 18 -4.16 7.22 18.69
C ASN A 18 -5.32 8.17 19.06
N GLU A 19 -6.39 8.17 18.27
CA GLU A 19 -7.66 8.86 18.56
C GLU A 19 -8.54 8.17 19.62
N LYS A 20 -8.01 7.17 20.33
CA LYS A 20 -8.68 6.43 21.44
C LYS A 20 -9.86 5.55 21.00
N TYR A 21 -9.95 5.16 19.73
CA TYR A 21 -10.89 4.11 19.32
C TYR A 21 -10.53 2.75 19.95
N SER A 22 -11.52 1.87 20.09
CA SER A 22 -11.29 0.50 20.55
C SER A 22 -10.42 -0.27 19.53
N ASN A 23 -9.69 -1.31 20.00
CA ASN A 23 -8.80 -2.10 19.13
C ASN A 23 -9.53 -2.64 17.89
N LEU A 24 -10.75 -3.17 18.11
CA LEU A 24 -11.58 -3.73 17.05
C LEU A 24 -12.04 -2.65 16.05
N LYS A 25 -12.45 -1.46 16.53
CA LYS A 25 -12.85 -0.35 15.65
C LYS A 25 -11.68 0.16 14.83
N SER A 26 -10.51 0.34 15.45
CA SER A 26 -9.32 0.85 14.78
C SER A 26 -8.87 -0.10 13.67
N PHE A 27 -8.89 -1.40 13.93
CA PHE A 27 -8.58 -2.43 12.94
C PHE A 27 -9.59 -2.45 11.79
N LEU A 28 -10.90 -2.42 12.10
CA LEU A 28 -11.95 -2.40 11.07
C LEU A 28 -11.84 -1.16 10.18
N LEU A 29 -11.67 0.02 10.78
CA LEU A 29 -11.53 1.27 10.03
C LEU A 29 -10.26 1.29 9.17
N GLY A 30 -9.13 0.82 9.70
CA GLY A 30 -7.88 0.70 8.95
C GLY A 30 -7.93 -0.33 7.81
N SER A 31 -8.83 -1.31 7.89
CA SER A 31 -9.01 -2.34 6.86
C SER A 31 -9.94 -1.91 5.72
N ILE A 32 -10.74 -0.85 5.90
CA ILE A 32 -11.71 -0.38 4.88
C ILE A 32 -11.02 -0.01 3.55
N PRO A 33 -9.90 0.75 3.54
CA PRO A 33 -9.22 1.08 2.28
C PRO A 33 -8.71 -0.16 1.54
N GLY A 34 -8.26 -1.19 2.27
CA GLY A 34 -7.82 -2.46 1.68
C GLY A 34 -8.92 -3.23 0.95
N LEU A 35 -10.21 -2.91 1.19
CA LEU A 35 -11.32 -3.49 0.43
C LEU A 35 -11.52 -2.84 -0.94
N LEU A 36 -10.97 -1.64 -1.17
CA LEU A 36 -11.08 -0.96 -2.46
C LEU A 36 -10.30 -1.69 -3.56
N GLU A 37 -9.20 -2.34 -3.20
CA GLU A 37 -8.38 -3.12 -4.13
C GLU A 37 -9.10 -4.34 -4.75
N PRO A 38 -9.72 -5.26 -3.99
CA PRO A 38 -10.47 -6.37 -4.58
C PRO A 38 -11.67 -5.89 -5.38
N ILE A 39 -12.33 -4.79 -4.98
CA ILE A 39 -13.40 -4.18 -5.76
C ILE A 39 -12.86 -3.67 -7.10
N GLY A 40 -11.74 -2.93 -7.08
CA GLY A 40 -11.05 -2.46 -8.29
C GLY A 40 -10.59 -3.61 -9.19
N GLY A 41 -10.08 -4.70 -8.59
CA GLY A 41 -9.68 -5.91 -9.32
C GLY A 41 -10.86 -6.59 -10.02
N ILE A 42 -12.02 -6.72 -9.35
CA ILE A 42 -13.23 -7.28 -9.95
C ILE A 42 -13.70 -6.40 -11.12
N ILE A 43 -13.76 -5.08 -10.93
CA ILE A 43 -14.13 -4.14 -12.00
C ILE A 43 -13.14 -4.24 -13.17
N GLY A 44 -11.84 -4.29 -12.89
CA GLY A 44 -10.79 -4.45 -13.89
C GLY A 44 -10.94 -5.73 -14.71
N VAL A 45 -11.30 -6.85 -14.07
CA VAL A 45 -11.58 -8.12 -14.76
C VAL A 45 -12.84 -8.03 -15.62
N LEU A 46 -13.93 -7.46 -15.10
CA LEU A 46 -15.19 -7.30 -15.84
C LEU A 46 -15.03 -6.41 -17.09
N LEU A 47 -14.18 -5.38 -17.00
CA LEU A 47 -13.91 -4.45 -18.10
C LEU A 47 -12.68 -4.82 -18.93
N SER A 48 -11.99 -5.92 -18.61
CA SER A 48 -10.71 -6.29 -19.21
C SER A 48 -10.78 -6.45 -20.73
N ASN A 49 -11.88 -7.00 -21.26
CA ASN A 49 -12.09 -7.18 -22.70
C ASN A 49 -12.23 -5.85 -23.47
N ILE A 50 -12.63 -4.77 -22.80
CA ILE A 50 -12.82 -3.45 -23.39
C ILE A 50 -11.55 -2.60 -23.21
N LEU A 51 -10.86 -2.79 -22.08
CA LEU A 51 -9.72 -1.97 -21.66
C LEU A 51 -8.36 -2.64 -21.93
N SER A 52 -8.30 -3.79 -22.57
CA SER A 52 -7.05 -4.53 -22.81
C SER A 52 -5.95 -3.68 -23.42
N ASP A 53 -6.31 -2.85 -24.40
CA ASP A 53 -5.36 -2.00 -25.14
C ASP A 53 -4.91 -0.79 -24.30
N PHE A 54 -5.74 -0.38 -23.35
CA PHE A 54 -5.45 0.71 -22.40
C PHE A 54 -4.81 0.21 -21.10
N MET A 55 -4.75 -1.10 -20.87
CA MET A 55 -4.20 -1.71 -19.67
C MET A 55 -2.78 -1.22 -19.35
N PRO A 56 -1.85 -1.09 -20.32
CA PRO A 56 -0.52 -0.55 -20.04
C PRO A 56 -0.55 0.89 -19.50
N ILE A 57 -1.46 1.73 -20.01
CA ILE A 57 -1.61 3.12 -19.59
C ILE A 57 -2.21 3.17 -18.18
N ILE A 58 -3.23 2.35 -17.91
CA ILE A 58 -3.87 2.27 -16.59
C ILE A 58 -2.88 1.77 -15.54
N LEU A 59 -2.10 0.73 -15.85
CA LEU A 59 -1.07 0.21 -14.95
C LEU A 59 0.06 1.22 -14.72
N ALA A 60 0.50 1.93 -15.77
CA ALA A 60 1.50 2.99 -15.64
C ALA A 60 0.99 4.13 -14.75
N PHE A 61 -0.29 4.50 -14.91
CA PHE A 61 -0.94 5.50 -14.05
C PHE A 61 -1.00 5.03 -12.60
N ALA A 62 -1.45 3.79 -12.35
CA ALA A 62 -1.50 3.21 -11.01
C ALA A 62 -0.12 3.15 -10.34
N ALA A 63 0.91 2.73 -11.09
CA ALA A 63 2.29 2.72 -10.60
C ALA A 63 2.78 4.14 -10.25
N GLY A 64 2.45 5.14 -11.08
CA GLY A 64 2.75 6.54 -10.83
C GLY A 64 2.12 7.06 -9.53
N THR A 65 0.84 6.74 -9.29
CA THR A 65 0.14 7.11 -8.05
C THR A 65 0.82 6.55 -6.81
N ILE A 66 1.25 5.29 -6.85
CA ILE A 66 1.97 4.68 -5.71
C ILE A 66 3.30 5.39 -5.47
N ILE A 67 4.05 5.71 -6.54
CA ILE A 67 5.35 6.39 -6.42
C ILE A 67 5.19 7.78 -5.80
N ILE A 68 4.23 8.60 -6.25
CA ILE A 68 4.05 9.94 -5.71
C ILE A 68 3.61 9.90 -4.24
N THR A 69 2.71 8.99 -3.86
CA THR A 69 2.31 8.80 -2.44
C THR A 69 3.51 8.41 -1.57
N VAL A 70 4.39 7.52 -2.05
CA VAL A 70 5.60 7.17 -1.29
C VAL A 70 6.51 8.38 -1.10
N VAL A 71 6.69 9.19 -2.15
CA VAL A 71 7.60 10.36 -2.13
C VAL A 71 7.03 11.51 -1.29
N ASP A 72 5.75 11.80 -1.41
CA ASP A 72 5.12 12.97 -0.78
C ASP A 72 4.62 12.69 0.64
N GLU A 73 4.25 11.46 0.95
CA GLU A 73 3.69 11.10 2.27
C GLU A 73 4.67 10.25 3.09
N ILE A 74 5.04 9.07 2.59
CA ILE A 74 5.77 8.07 3.39
C ILE A 74 7.21 8.51 3.70
N ILE A 75 7.96 9.01 2.71
CA ILE A 75 9.35 9.43 2.89
C ILE A 75 9.48 10.60 3.90
N PRO A 76 8.66 11.66 3.80
CA PRO A 76 8.63 12.73 4.78
C PRO A 76 8.25 12.25 6.19
N GLU A 77 7.28 11.34 6.31
CA GLU A 77 6.74 10.92 7.61
C GLU A 77 7.77 10.23 8.50
N TYR A 78 8.61 9.33 7.96
CA TYR A 78 9.68 8.74 8.78
C TYR A 78 10.89 9.67 8.94
N ASN A 79 11.05 10.68 8.07
CA ASN A 79 12.08 11.72 8.21
C ASN A 79 11.73 12.78 9.28
N LEU A 80 10.47 12.92 9.67
CA LEU A 80 10.07 13.85 10.73
C LEU A 80 10.25 13.25 12.13
N ASN A 81 10.38 11.93 12.23
CA ASN A 81 10.51 11.21 13.49
C ASN A 81 11.97 11.11 13.97
N SER A 82 12.16 11.01 15.29
CA SER A 82 13.48 10.91 15.95
C SER A 82 14.29 9.64 15.60
N HIS A 83 13.66 8.68 14.91
CA HIS A 83 14.23 7.37 14.56
C HIS A 83 14.50 7.21 13.05
N LYS A 84 14.99 8.25 12.37
CA LYS A 84 15.28 8.27 10.92
C LYS A 84 15.97 7.00 10.41
N ASN A 85 17.03 6.56 11.10
CA ASN A 85 17.83 5.40 10.68
C ASN A 85 17.01 4.10 10.64
N PHE A 86 16.05 3.92 11.55
CA PHE A 86 15.16 2.76 11.55
C PHE A 86 14.13 2.83 10.43
N GLY A 87 13.60 4.01 10.13
CA GLY A 87 12.68 4.22 9.01
C GLY A 87 13.33 3.88 7.67
N THR A 88 14.54 4.39 7.43
CA THR A 88 15.30 4.08 6.21
C THR A 88 15.67 2.60 6.12
N ALA A 89 16.12 1.98 7.23
CA ALA A 89 16.44 0.55 7.24
C ALA A 89 15.19 -0.32 6.96
N GLY A 90 14.04 0.04 7.54
CA GLY A 90 12.76 -0.63 7.29
C GLY A 90 12.31 -0.51 5.83
N PHE A 91 12.45 0.66 5.22
CA PHE A 91 12.16 0.88 3.80
C PHE A 91 13.03 0.00 2.90
N VAL A 92 14.35 0.00 3.10
CA VAL A 92 15.29 -0.81 2.33
C VAL A 92 14.99 -2.30 2.50
N PHE A 93 14.74 -2.75 3.74
CA PHE A 93 14.41 -4.15 4.00
C PHE A 93 13.11 -4.57 3.32
N GLY A 94 12.04 -3.76 3.43
CA GLY A 94 10.76 -4.04 2.78
C GLY A 94 10.88 -4.09 1.25
N PHE A 95 11.64 -3.16 0.66
CA PHE A 95 11.92 -3.15 -0.77
C PHE A 95 12.67 -4.41 -1.23
N LEU A 96 13.73 -4.79 -0.52
CA LEU A 96 14.49 -6.01 -0.83
C LEU A 96 13.62 -7.26 -0.68
N LEU A 97 12.81 -7.34 0.37
CA LEU A 97 11.92 -8.47 0.60
C LEU A 97 10.87 -8.60 -0.51
N LEU A 98 10.29 -7.47 -0.96
CA LEU A 98 9.37 -7.46 -2.10
C LEU A 98 10.07 -7.88 -3.40
N LEU A 99 11.29 -7.41 -3.66
CA LEU A 99 12.07 -7.83 -4.84
C LEU A 99 12.42 -9.32 -4.81
N MET A 100 12.87 -9.84 -3.66
CA MET A 100 13.15 -11.26 -3.52
C MET A 100 11.89 -12.09 -3.75
N LEU A 101 10.75 -11.64 -3.23
CA LEU A 101 9.47 -12.32 -3.42
C LEU A 101 9.02 -12.31 -4.89
N ASP A 102 9.22 -11.21 -5.64
CA ASP A 102 8.94 -11.16 -7.09
C ASP A 102 9.80 -12.18 -7.86
N ILE A 103 11.08 -12.29 -7.53
CA ILE A 103 11.99 -13.24 -8.20
C ILE A 103 11.60 -14.68 -7.91
N ILE A 104 11.19 -15.00 -6.67
CA ILE A 104 10.86 -16.36 -6.25
C ILE A 104 9.48 -16.81 -6.77
N LEU A 105 8.52 -15.89 -6.89
CA LEU A 105 7.14 -16.19 -7.29
C LEU A 105 6.87 -16.05 -8.80
N LYS A 106 7.87 -15.61 -9.57
CA LYS A 106 7.83 -15.56 -11.04
C LYS A 106 7.93 -16.95 -11.65
#